data_AF-D5UCF2-F1
#
_entry.id   AF-D5UCF2-F1
#
_cell.length_a   1.000
_cell.length_b   1.000
_cell.length_c   1.000
_cell.angle_alpha   90.00
_cell.angle_beta   90.00
_cell.angle_gamma   90.00
#
_symmetry.space_group_name_H-M   'P 1'
#
loop_
_entity.id
_entity.type
_entity.pdbx_description
1 polymer ?
#
loop_
_entity_poly.entity_id
_entity_poly.type
_entity_poly.pdbx_seq_one_letter_code
_entity_poly.pdbx_strand_id
1 'polypeptide(L)'
;MSRWSTITDRERGQGTLEYVGVVAVAVLLVAMLVLGVSPAARTMAARMVCEVTTLGQGDCGSAQGEDPGTDAPGEDDPGWWCQNVGWFCDDDEDEQQEDEEEDDGGWWCRTLGWWCPDEEPTDDPTSTPTATPTGHPTDPATGLPVVDGVTIPEGLDPDGETVRTLLQTERGREMLQWLADNGIEVRDSSRGSYWDGEHIFLDTSISPLDAVRTLVHEVNHAQSDAAGTSPDVHTDSRDDYVDGMLDEETRGVVEEILAARELEDAGVSMPTNVSDDTYWDAHDAALRAGRSAQQARDAGFAAVRNLFLDGTFVTSNTGDAYDDYYGDAWDSRH
;
A
#
# COMPACT_ATOMS: atom_id res chain seq x y z
N MET A 1 26.39 -9.10 -82.87
CA MET A 1 27.21 -8.52 -81.79
C MET A 1 26.51 -8.82 -80.48
N SER A 2 26.92 -9.92 -79.84
CA SER A 2 26.29 -10.47 -78.63
C SER A 2 27.07 -10.00 -77.41
N ARG A 3 26.41 -9.35 -76.45
CA ARG A 3 26.94 -9.08 -75.12
C ARG A 3 26.42 -10.15 -74.16
N TRP A 4 27.35 -10.94 -73.62
CA TRP A 4 27.12 -11.84 -72.51
C TRP A 4 27.25 -11.04 -71.22
N SER A 5 26.20 -11.00 -70.40
CA SER A 5 26.26 -10.54 -69.01
C SER A 5 26.61 -11.72 -68.12
N THR A 6 27.80 -11.67 -67.52
CA THR A 6 28.24 -12.61 -66.50
C THR A 6 27.56 -12.25 -65.18
N ILE A 7 26.56 -13.02 -64.78
CA ILE A 7 26.01 -12.99 -63.42
C ILE A 7 26.96 -13.84 -62.57
N THR A 8 27.64 -13.19 -61.63
CA THR A 8 28.47 -13.85 -60.61
C THR A 8 27.58 -14.39 -59.50
N ASP A 9 27.40 -15.72 -59.49
CA ASP A 9 26.93 -16.48 -58.33
C ASP A 9 27.97 -16.39 -57.21
N ARG A 10 27.73 -15.55 -56.20
CA ARG A 10 28.58 -15.47 -55.00
C ARG A 10 27.82 -15.16 -53.71
N GLU A 11 26.61 -15.68 -53.52
CA GLU A 11 25.92 -15.60 -52.22
C GLU A 11 25.14 -16.88 -51.93
N ARG A 12 25.86 -17.97 -51.63
CA ARG A 12 25.30 -19.12 -50.92
C ARG A 12 26.34 -19.62 -49.93
N GLY A 13 26.10 -19.36 -48.64
CA GLY A 13 26.87 -19.97 -47.56
C GLY A 13 27.32 -19.05 -46.42
N GLN A 14 26.59 -17.99 -46.06
CA GLN A 14 26.64 -17.53 -44.67
C GLN A 14 25.78 -18.49 -43.86
N GLY A 15 26.47 -19.43 -43.21
CA GLY A 15 25.88 -20.59 -42.58
C GLY A 15 24.93 -20.21 -41.45
N THR A 16 23.94 -21.07 -41.23
CA THR A 16 23.03 -21.11 -40.08
C THR A 16 23.71 -20.86 -38.73
N LEU A 17 25.02 -21.08 -38.61
CA LEU A 17 25.82 -20.78 -37.41
C LEU A 17 25.93 -19.27 -37.07
N GLU A 18 26.01 -18.37 -38.05
CA GLU A 18 26.10 -16.92 -37.75
C GLU A 18 24.77 -16.39 -37.21
N TYR A 19 23.64 -16.86 -37.76
CA TYR A 19 22.31 -16.51 -37.24
C TYR A 19 22.07 -17.03 -35.83
N VAL A 20 22.51 -18.27 -35.53
CA VAL A 20 22.41 -18.82 -34.18
C VAL A 20 23.26 -18.02 -33.19
N GLY A 21 24.46 -17.59 -33.60
CA GLY A 21 25.33 -16.74 -32.77
C GLY A 21 24.69 -15.39 -32.44
N VAL A 22 24.11 -14.70 -33.42
CA VAL A 22 23.45 -13.39 -33.22
C VAL A 22 22.22 -13.52 -32.31
N VAL A 23 21.41 -14.56 -32.50
CA VAL A 23 20.22 -14.80 -31.65
C VAL A 23 20.63 -15.14 -30.21
N ALA A 24 21.66 -15.98 -30.01
CA ALA A 24 22.13 -16.33 -28.68
C ALA A 24 22.67 -15.11 -27.91
N VAL A 25 23.42 -14.22 -28.58
CA VAL A 25 23.92 -12.98 -27.96
C VAL A 25 22.77 -12.03 -27.63
N ALA A 26 21.77 -11.90 -28.50
CA ALA A 26 20.61 -11.05 -28.24
C ALA A 26 19.80 -11.54 -27.02
N VAL A 27 19.59 -12.86 -26.89
CA VAL A 27 18.89 -13.46 -25.74
C VAL A 27 19.67 -13.24 -24.44
N LEU A 28 21.00 -13.40 -24.46
CA LEU A 28 21.84 -13.15 -23.29
C LEU A 28 21.82 -11.67 -22.86
N LEU A 29 21.83 -10.74 -23.81
CA LEU A 29 21.74 -9.30 -23.49
C LEU A 29 20.39 -8.92 -22.90
N VAL A 30 19.29 -9.48 -23.41
CA VAL A 30 17.95 -9.29 -22.84
C VAL A 30 17.88 -9.92 -21.45
N ALA A 31 18.42 -11.12 -21.25
CA ALA A 31 18.45 -11.77 -19.94
C ALA A 31 19.26 -10.96 -18.92
N MET A 32 20.43 -10.44 -19.29
CA MET A 32 21.22 -9.57 -18.39
C MET A 32 20.50 -8.26 -18.07
N LEU A 33 19.78 -7.67 -19.04
CA LEU A 33 18.97 -6.48 -18.82
C LEU A 33 17.84 -6.77 -17.83
N VAL A 34 17.12 -7.88 -18.01
CA VAL A 34 16.00 -8.30 -17.15
C VAL A 34 16.46 -8.63 -15.73
N LEU A 35 17.60 -9.32 -15.58
CA LEU A 35 18.17 -9.66 -14.27
C LEU A 35 18.67 -8.42 -13.48
N GLY A 36 18.94 -7.32 -14.19
CA GLY A 36 19.43 -6.07 -13.61
C GLY A 36 18.35 -5.11 -13.11
N VAL A 37 17.08 -5.29 -13.47
CA VAL A 37 16.05 -4.24 -13.30
C VAL A 37 15.04 -4.53 -12.17
N SER A 38 14.74 -5.77 -11.81
CA SER A 38 14.00 -6.04 -10.56
C SER A 38 14.11 -7.50 -10.08
N PRO A 39 13.98 -7.76 -8.76
CA PRO A 39 13.92 -9.12 -8.21
C PRO A 39 12.77 -9.97 -8.77
N ALA A 40 11.58 -9.37 -8.94
CA ALA A 40 10.40 -10.05 -9.49
C ALA A 40 10.60 -10.54 -10.93
N ALA A 41 11.36 -9.79 -11.75
CA ALA A 41 11.67 -10.19 -13.11
C ALA A 41 12.63 -11.40 -13.19
N ARG A 42 13.39 -11.69 -12.12
CA ARG A 42 14.30 -12.84 -12.07
C ARG A 42 13.54 -14.16 -11.98
N THR A 43 12.43 -14.19 -11.24
CA THR A 43 11.61 -15.38 -11.04
C THR A 43 10.88 -15.77 -12.33
N MET A 44 10.33 -14.79 -13.08
CA MET A 44 9.76 -15.04 -14.41
C MET A 44 10.82 -15.46 -15.44
N ALA A 45 11.99 -14.82 -15.44
CA ALA A 45 13.08 -15.16 -16.36
C ALA A 45 13.62 -16.59 -16.11
N ALA A 46 13.76 -17.01 -14.84
CA ALA A 46 14.16 -18.36 -14.49
C ALA A 46 13.16 -19.41 -15.01
N ARG A 47 11.86 -19.11 -14.92
CA ARG A 47 10.79 -19.98 -15.44
C ARG A 47 10.80 -20.08 -16.97
N MET A 48 10.94 -18.96 -17.68
CA MET A 48 11.06 -18.96 -19.16
C MET A 48 12.32 -19.70 -19.64
N VAL A 49 13.45 -19.55 -18.95
CA VAL A 49 14.68 -20.29 -19.29
C VAL A 49 14.50 -21.79 -19.01
N CYS A 50 13.79 -22.19 -17.94
CA CYS A 50 13.44 -23.59 -17.66
C CYS A 50 12.60 -24.19 -18.80
N GLU A 51 11.56 -23.49 -19.27
CA GLU A 51 10.70 -23.96 -20.37
C GLU A 51 11.44 -24.07 -21.71
N VAL A 52 12.29 -23.11 -22.03
CA VAL A 52 13.05 -23.10 -23.29
C VAL A 52 14.15 -24.16 -23.30
N THR A 53 14.82 -24.38 -22.16
CA THR A 53 15.93 -25.35 -22.08
C THR A 53 15.46 -26.80 -21.94
N THR A 54 14.26 -27.04 -21.41
CA THR A 54 13.68 -28.39 -21.29
C THR A 54 12.90 -28.83 -22.53
N LEU A 55 12.86 -28.02 -23.60
CA LEU A 55 12.12 -28.29 -24.84
C LEU A 55 10.67 -28.80 -24.59
N GLY A 56 10.01 -28.26 -23.55
CA GLY A 56 8.63 -28.60 -23.21
C GLY A 56 8.41 -30.00 -22.62
N GLN A 57 9.41 -30.62 -21.98
CA GLN A 57 9.28 -31.97 -21.39
C GLN A 57 9.56 -32.06 -19.88
N GLY A 58 9.78 -30.95 -19.16
CA GLY A 58 10.06 -30.96 -17.72
C GLY A 58 9.01 -30.22 -16.89
N ASP A 59 8.49 -30.90 -15.86
CA ASP A 59 7.71 -30.28 -14.78
C ASP A 59 8.67 -29.47 -13.89
N CYS A 60 8.57 -28.13 -13.94
CA CYS A 60 9.41 -27.22 -13.14
C CYS A 60 8.77 -26.91 -11.77
N GLY A 61 8.01 -27.84 -11.17
CA GLY A 61 7.32 -27.63 -9.90
C GLY A 61 7.37 -28.82 -8.93
N SER A 62 8.47 -28.99 -8.20
CA SER A 62 8.45 -29.64 -6.87
C SER A 62 9.83 -29.57 -6.21
N ALA A 63 10.00 -28.65 -5.27
CA ALA A 63 11.03 -28.75 -4.25
C ALA A 63 10.34 -28.83 -2.88
N GLN A 64 9.66 -29.95 -2.61
CA GLN A 64 9.31 -30.37 -1.25
C GLN A 64 9.46 -31.90 -1.15
N GLY A 65 10.32 -32.32 -0.21
CA GLY A 65 10.51 -33.71 0.18
C GLY A 65 9.49 -34.12 1.26
N GLU A 66 9.20 -35.41 1.26
CA GLU A 66 8.16 -36.13 1.99
C GLU A 66 8.45 -36.28 3.51
N ASP A 67 7.41 -36.30 4.36
CA ASP A 67 7.10 -37.49 5.21
C ASP A 67 5.64 -37.45 5.74
N PRO A 68 4.91 -38.59 5.86
CA PRO A 68 3.52 -38.64 6.32
C PRO A 68 3.38 -39.15 7.76
N GLY A 69 2.62 -38.43 8.58
CA GLY A 69 2.20 -38.86 9.92
C GLY A 69 0.71 -38.62 10.12
N THR A 70 -0.06 -39.71 10.12
CA THR A 70 -1.48 -39.78 10.44
C THR A 70 -1.72 -39.62 11.94
N ASP A 71 -2.65 -38.75 12.35
CA ASP A 71 -3.61 -38.97 13.44
C ASP A 71 -4.69 -37.88 13.43
N ALA A 72 -5.94 -38.26 13.70
CA ALA A 72 -7.13 -37.40 13.82
C ALA A 72 -7.96 -37.91 15.03
N PRO A 73 -9.00 -37.20 15.48
CA PRO A 73 -9.14 -35.77 15.74
C PRO A 73 -9.40 -35.52 17.25
N GLY A 74 -8.92 -34.40 17.79
CA GLY A 74 -9.34 -33.88 19.09
C GLY A 74 -10.23 -32.67 18.86
N GLU A 75 -11.50 -32.80 19.26
CA GLU A 75 -12.44 -31.71 19.42
C GLU A 75 -12.01 -30.83 20.61
N ASP A 76 -12.40 -29.55 20.56
CA ASP A 76 -12.19 -28.46 21.54
C ASP A 76 -10.89 -27.64 21.35
N ASP A 77 -10.89 -26.76 20.34
CA ASP A 77 -9.86 -25.72 20.19
C ASP A 77 -10.54 -24.33 20.00
N PRO A 78 -10.45 -23.41 20.96
CA PRO A 78 -11.00 -22.06 20.82
C PRO A 78 -10.03 -21.17 20.03
N GLY A 79 -10.27 -21.07 18.73
CA GLY A 79 -10.29 -19.81 17.99
C GLY A 79 -8.97 -19.09 17.62
N TRP A 80 -8.39 -19.45 16.48
CA TRP A 80 -7.30 -18.72 15.81
C TRP A 80 -7.68 -17.36 15.18
N TRP A 81 -8.93 -16.90 15.34
CA TRP A 81 -9.52 -15.78 14.60
C TRP A 81 -9.27 -14.39 15.24
N CYS A 82 -8.42 -14.30 16.26
CA CYS A 82 -8.21 -13.08 17.04
C CYS A 82 -7.15 -12.11 16.49
N GLN A 83 -6.32 -12.50 15.51
CA GLN A 83 -5.16 -11.70 15.08
C GLN A 83 -5.34 -10.90 13.78
N ASN A 84 -6.25 -11.26 12.87
CA ASN A 84 -6.20 -10.74 11.50
C ASN A 84 -7.22 -9.65 11.13
N VAL A 85 -8.13 -9.23 12.03
CA VAL A 85 -9.22 -8.28 11.65
C VAL A 85 -9.48 -7.12 12.63
N GLY A 86 -8.63 -6.87 13.62
CA GLY A 86 -8.65 -5.60 14.39
C GLY A 86 -9.94 -5.24 15.13
N TRP A 87 -10.90 -6.16 15.29
CA TRP A 87 -12.14 -5.97 16.03
C TRP A 87 -12.09 -6.74 17.36
N PHE A 88 -12.15 -6.01 18.48
CA PHE A 88 -11.96 -6.50 19.84
C PHE A 88 -13.10 -7.40 20.35
N CYS A 89 -12.73 -8.45 21.09
CA CYS A 89 -13.50 -9.06 22.17
C CYS A 89 -12.55 -9.27 23.36
N ASP A 90 -12.93 -8.79 24.55
CA ASP A 90 -12.31 -9.11 25.84
C ASP A 90 -12.63 -10.57 26.25
N ASP A 91 -11.63 -11.33 26.69
CA ASP A 91 -11.53 -11.87 28.05
C ASP A 91 -10.32 -12.84 28.18
N ASP A 92 -9.35 -12.40 28.97
CA ASP A 92 -8.58 -13.10 30.02
C ASP A 92 -7.86 -14.46 29.83
N GLU A 93 -6.56 -14.39 30.17
CA GLU A 93 -5.67 -15.33 30.87
C GLU A 93 -4.86 -16.43 30.12
N ASP A 94 -3.54 -16.19 30.12
CA ASP A 94 -2.40 -17.11 30.35
C ASP A 94 -1.97 -18.16 29.28
N GLU A 95 -0.78 -17.99 28.68
CA GLU A 95 0.49 -18.67 29.08
C GLU A 95 1.62 -18.40 28.06
N GLN A 96 2.82 -18.14 28.59
CA GLN A 96 4.04 -17.77 27.87
C GLN A 96 4.66 -18.95 27.10
N GLN A 97 5.07 -18.73 25.85
CA GLN A 97 6.13 -19.51 25.21
C GLN A 97 7.06 -18.55 24.45
N GLU A 98 8.29 -18.44 24.96
CA GLU A 98 9.42 -17.73 24.36
C GLU A 98 10.08 -18.66 23.34
N ASP A 99 9.99 -18.34 22.05
CA ASP A 99 10.86 -18.92 21.02
C ASP A 99 11.52 -17.78 20.22
N GLU A 100 12.81 -17.95 19.97
CA GLU A 100 13.76 -16.99 19.40
C GLU A 100 13.45 -16.71 17.92
N GLU A 101 12.91 -15.53 17.60
CA GLU A 101 12.65 -15.11 16.22
C GLU A 101 13.91 -14.52 15.57
N GLU A 102 14.31 -15.10 14.43
CA GLU A 102 15.34 -14.57 13.53
C GLU A 102 14.77 -13.35 12.80
N ASP A 103 15.22 -12.18 13.24
CA ASP A 103 14.86 -10.83 12.80
C ASP A 103 15.08 -10.62 11.28
N ASP A 104 14.00 -10.77 10.50
CA ASP A 104 13.86 -10.43 9.08
C ASP A 104 13.10 -9.12 8.84
N GLY A 105 12.98 -8.28 9.88
CA GLY A 105 12.42 -6.93 9.81
C GLY A 105 13.22 -6.01 8.87
N GLY A 106 12.57 -5.45 7.85
CA GLY A 106 12.97 -4.13 7.34
C GLY A 106 13.15 -3.92 5.84
N TRP A 107 12.77 -4.84 4.94
CA TRP A 107 12.72 -4.47 3.51
C TRP A 107 11.49 -3.59 3.21
N TRP A 108 10.29 -3.99 3.59
CA TRP A 108 9.05 -3.29 3.23
C TRP A 108 8.99 -1.83 3.75
N CYS A 109 9.63 -1.54 4.89
CA CYS A 109 9.87 -0.18 5.42
C CYS A 109 10.45 0.79 4.37
N ARG A 110 11.37 0.28 3.53
CA ARG A 110 12.07 1.09 2.52
C ARG A 110 11.24 1.36 1.28
N THR A 111 10.22 0.55 1.03
CA THR A 111 9.43 0.60 -0.20
C THR A 111 8.24 1.57 -0.08
N LEU A 112 7.68 1.73 1.13
CA LEU A 112 6.56 2.65 1.39
C LEU A 112 7.00 4.05 1.90
N GLY A 113 8.29 4.26 2.20
CA GLY A 113 8.77 5.54 2.73
C GLY A 113 8.44 5.77 4.21
N TRP A 114 7.94 4.75 4.90
CA TRP A 114 7.63 4.81 6.33
C TRP A 114 8.87 4.48 7.17
N TRP A 115 9.12 5.34 8.16
CA TRP A 115 10.28 5.24 9.04
C TRP A 115 10.16 4.03 9.96
N CYS A 116 11.13 3.13 9.92
CA CYS A 116 11.24 2.03 10.87
C CYS A 116 12.25 2.42 11.95
N PRO A 117 11.84 2.52 13.23
CA PRO A 117 12.77 2.82 14.30
C PRO A 117 13.80 1.70 14.40
N ASP A 118 15.08 2.05 14.32
CA ASP A 118 16.15 1.19 14.80
C ASP A 118 15.88 0.92 16.30
N GLU A 119 15.88 -0.35 16.72
CA GLU A 119 15.78 -0.68 18.14
C GLU A 119 16.90 0.00 18.94
N GLU A 120 16.50 0.83 19.93
CA GLU A 120 17.10 1.11 21.26
C GLU A 120 16.79 2.57 21.71
N PRO A 121 16.75 2.91 23.02
CA PRO A 121 16.52 2.12 24.24
C PRO A 121 15.21 2.51 24.96
N THR A 122 14.80 1.68 25.92
CA THR A 122 13.67 1.91 26.82
C THR A 122 13.85 3.16 27.69
N ASP A 123 13.21 4.26 27.33
CA ASP A 123 12.93 5.37 28.25
C ASP A 123 11.41 5.60 28.29
N ASP A 124 10.80 5.16 29.39
CA ASP A 124 9.41 5.35 29.81
C ASP A 124 9.02 6.84 29.83
N PRO A 125 7.98 7.28 29.09
CA PRO A 125 7.39 8.58 29.29
C PRO A 125 5.92 8.44 29.72
N THR A 126 5.67 7.89 30.90
CA THR A 126 4.42 8.16 31.62
C THR A 126 4.41 9.60 32.11
N SER A 127 3.87 10.54 31.32
CA SER A 127 3.20 11.77 31.78
C SER A 127 2.68 12.58 30.58
N THR A 128 1.43 12.36 30.18
CA THR A 128 0.70 13.30 29.32
C THR A 128 0.67 14.67 30.01
N PRO A 129 1.31 15.71 29.46
CA PRO A 129 1.25 17.03 30.05
C PRO A 129 -0.19 17.54 29.94
N THR A 130 -0.83 17.80 31.08
CA THR A 130 -2.12 18.52 31.12
C THR A 130 -1.89 19.93 30.57
N ALA A 131 -2.17 20.12 29.27
CA ALA A 131 -2.09 21.42 28.62
C ALA A 131 -3.00 22.42 29.36
N THR A 132 -2.45 23.60 29.65
CA THR A 132 -3.27 24.72 30.14
C THR A 132 -4.19 25.15 29.00
N PRO A 133 -5.52 25.19 29.18
CA PRO A 133 -6.44 25.46 28.08
C PRO A 133 -6.20 26.86 27.53
N THR A 134 -5.55 26.92 26.38
CA THR A 134 -5.66 27.99 25.40
C THR A 134 -7.14 28.11 25.08
N GLY A 135 -7.74 29.25 25.44
CA GLY A 135 -9.19 29.48 25.32
C GLY A 135 -9.62 29.66 23.87
N HIS A 136 -9.50 28.63 23.05
CA HIS A 136 -10.09 28.58 21.72
C HIS A 136 -11.61 28.76 21.83
N PRO A 137 -12.24 29.50 20.90
CA PRO A 137 -13.69 29.54 20.83
C PRO A 137 -14.21 28.12 20.58
N THR A 138 -15.42 27.83 21.04
CA THR A 138 -16.08 26.54 20.78
C THR A 138 -17.26 26.71 19.84
N ASP A 139 -17.53 25.68 19.03
CA ASP A 139 -18.74 25.60 18.22
C ASP A 139 -19.95 25.45 19.18
N PRO A 140 -20.99 26.29 19.06
CA PRO A 140 -22.13 26.25 19.97
C PRO A 140 -23.01 24.99 19.81
N ALA A 141 -22.96 24.28 18.69
CA ALA A 141 -23.73 23.08 18.41
C ALA A 141 -23.07 21.82 19.00
N THR A 142 -21.75 21.68 18.83
CA THR A 142 -21.00 20.49 19.27
C THR A 142 -20.23 20.70 20.57
N GLY A 143 -19.90 21.95 20.92
CA GLY A 143 -19.02 22.28 22.04
C GLY A 143 -17.53 22.08 21.74
N LEU A 144 -17.17 21.66 20.52
CA LEU A 144 -15.80 21.37 20.12
C LEU A 144 -15.00 22.65 19.82
N PRO A 145 -13.66 22.64 19.96
CA PRO A 145 -12.82 23.80 19.64
C PRO A 145 -12.94 24.24 18.18
N VAL A 146 -12.84 25.55 17.93
CA VAL A 146 -12.83 26.13 16.59
C VAL A 146 -11.52 26.89 16.38
N VAL A 147 -10.78 26.53 15.34
CA VAL A 147 -9.51 27.16 14.94
C VAL A 147 -9.64 27.64 13.49
N ASP A 148 -9.37 28.92 13.25
CA ASP A 148 -9.49 29.55 11.92
C ASP A 148 -10.84 29.31 11.19
N GLY A 149 -11.91 29.15 11.97
CA GLY A 149 -13.26 28.92 11.47
C GLY A 149 -13.59 27.46 11.12
N VAL A 150 -12.69 26.53 11.45
CA VAL A 150 -12.89 25.08 11.32
C VAL A 150 -13.09 24.46 12.69
N THR A 151 -14.09 23.60 12.83
CA THR A 151 -14.32 22.82 14.06
C THR A 151 -13.33 21.67 14.10
N ILE A 152 -12.56 21.56 15.18
CA ILE A 152 -11.58 20.48 15.36
C ILE A 152 -12.31 19.27 15.96
N PRO A 153 -12.22 18.07 15.34
CA PRO A 153 -12.90 16.88 15.83
C PRO A 153 -12.38 16.45 17.21
N GLU A 154 -13.19 15.68 17.94
CA GLU A 154 -12.79 15.15 19.24
C GLU A 154 -11.53 14.29 19.12
N GLY A 155 -10.66 14.40 20.13
CA GLY A 155 -9.40 13.65 20.20
C GLY A 155 -8.20 14.29 19.50
N LEU A 156 -8.40 15.23 18.56
CA LEU A 156 -7.30 16.02 18.03
C LEU A 156 -6.98 17.25 18.91
N ASP A 157 -5.69 17.48 19.18
CA ASP A 157 -5.23 18.71 19.84
C ASP A 157 -5.35 19.91 18.89
N PRO A 158 -6.18 20.93 19.18
CA PRO A 158 -6.33 22.12 18.33
C PRO A 158 -5.03 22.93 18.15
N ASP A 159 -4.07 22.80 19.08
CA ASP A 159 -2.75 23.42 18.98
C ASP A 159 -1.66 22.45 18.45
N GLY A 160 -2.04 21.19 18.21
CA GLY A 160 -1.18 20.12 17.71
C GLY A 160 -0.61 20.42 16.32
N GLU A 161 0.58 19.90 16.03
CA GLU A 161 1.24 20.12 14.74
C GLU A 161 0.47 19.52 13.56
N THR A 162 -0.15 18.35 13.74
CA THR A 162 -1.03 17.72 12.74
C THR A 162 -2.18 18.64 12.35
N VAL A 163 -2.94 19.16 13.33
CA VAL A 163 -4.05 20.10 13.08
C VAL A 163 -3.56 21.39 12.43
N ARG A 164 -2.50 22.01 12.97
CA ARG A 164 -1.92 23.22 12.39
C ARG A 164 -1.42 23.03 10.96
N THR A 165 -1.00 21.82 10.59
CA THR A 165 -0.57 21.48 9.22
C THR A 165 -1.77 21.31 8.29
N LEU A 166 -2.79 20.56 8.70
CA LEU A 166 -4.03 20.38 7.94
C LEU A 166 -4.75 21.72 7.67
N LEU A 167 -4.74 22.63 8.64
CA LEU A 167 -5.36 23.95 8.48
C LEU A 167 -4.72 24.81 7.39
N GLN A 168 -3.53 24.46 6.88
CA GLN A 168 -2.85 25.20 5.82
C GLN A 168 -3.49 24.98 4.44
N THR A 169 -4.22 23.89 4.23
CA THR A 169 -4.82 23.54 2.93
C THR A 169 -6.35 23.58 2.98
N GLU A 170 -7.00 23.68 1.81
CA GLU A 170 -8.46 23.62 1.74
C GLU A 170 -8.96 22.21 2.07
N ARG A 171 -8.33 21.18 1.50
CA ARG A 171 -8.65 19.78 1.78
C ARG A 171 -8.53 19.42 3.26
N GLY A 172 -7.45 19.85 3.92
CA GLY A 172 -7.25 19.56 5.34
C GLY A 172 -8.31 20.23 6.23
N ARG A 173 -8.72 21.46 5.90
CA ARG A 173 -9.83 22.14 6.60
C ARG A 173 -11.18 21.46 6.37
N GLU A 174 -11.48 21.05 5.14
CA GLU A 174 -12.71 20.33 4.80
C GLU A 174 -12.78 18.97 5.49
N MET A 175 -11.66 18.24 5.54
CA MET A 175 -11.53 16.97 6.23
C MET A 175 -11.79 17.09 7.73
N LEU A 176 -11.12 18.06 8.40
CA LEU A 176 -11.34 18.33 9.83
C LEU A 176 -12.80 18.67 10.13
N GLN A 177 -13.40 19.54 9.30
CA GLN A 177 -14.80 19.90 9.46
C GLN A 177 -15.73 18.70 9.25
N TRP A 178 -15.45 17.85 8.26
CA TRP A 178 -16.24 16.65 7.99
C TRP A 178 -16.19 15.66 9.16
N LEU A 179 -15.01 15.42 9.76
CA LEU A 179 -14.88 14.58 10.96
C LEU A 179 -15.74 15.14 12.11
N ALA A 180 -15.65 16.44 12.36
CA ALA A 180 -16.41 17.10 13.42
C ALA A 180 -17.94 17.06 13.16
N ASP A 181 -18.37 17.29 11.93
CA ASP A 181 -19.79 17.28 11.53
C ASP A 181 -20.42 15.89 11.65
N ASN A 182 -19.63 14.83 11.46
CA ASN A 182 -20.07 13.44 11.58
C ASN A 182 -19.80 12.83 12.96
N GLY A 183 -19.24 13.61 13.90
CA GLY A 183 -18.96 13.15 15.26
C GLY A 183 -17.91 12.03 15.32
N ILE A 184 -16.97 12.02 14.37
CA ILE A 184 -15.91 11.02 14.33
C ILE A 184 -14.75 11.47 15.22
N GLU A 185 -14.47 10.68 16.26
CA GLU A 185 -13.36 10.89 17.19
C GLU A 185 -12.07 10.29 16.62
N VAL A 186 -10.96 11.02 16.79
CA VAL A 186 -9.61 10.53 16.48
C VAL A 186 -8.91 10.15 17.78
N ARG A 187 -8.61 8.86 17.97
CA ARG A 187 -7.97 8.32 19.16
C ARG A 187 -6.50 8.03 18.92
N ASP A 188 -5.71 8.14 19.97
CA ASP A 188 -4.31 7.75 19.94
C ASP A 188 -4.17 6.22 19.83
N SER A 189 -3.26 5.77 18.99
CA SER A 189 -2.83 4.38 18.88
C SER A 189 -1.30 4.31 18.90
N SER A 190 -0.78 3.19 19.39
CA SER A 190 0.65 2.85 19.30
C SER A 190 0.91 1.64 18.40
N ARG A 191 -0.13 1.12 17.74
CA ARG A 191 -0.09 -0.12 16.95
C ARG A 191 -0.43 0.12 15.48
N GLY A 192 -0.16 1.32 14.98
CA GLY A 192 -0.58 1.77 13.65
C GLY A 192 -1.91 2.52 13.67
N SER A 193 -2.34 2.93 12.48
CA SER A 193 -3.57 3.70 12.28
C SER A 193 -4.60 2.87 11.52
N TYR A 194 -5.87 3.08 11.84
CA TYR A 194 -6.99 2.39 11.19
C TYR A 194 -8.32 3.06 11.50
N TRP A 195 -9.31 2.84 10.64
CA TRP A 195 -10.74 3.07 10.90
C TRP A 195 -11.39 1.79 11.44
N ASP A 196 -12.12 1.87 12.56
CA ASP A 196 -12.82 0.70 13.16
C ASP A 196 -14.32 0.61 12.84
N GLY A 197 -14.87 1.55 12.06
CA GLY A 197 -16.31 1.70 11.82
C GLY A 197 -16.98 2.79 12.67
N GLU A 198 -16.30 3.32 13.69
CA GLU A 198 -16.83 4.39 14.57
C GLU A 198 -15.79 5.47 14.91
N HIS A 199 -14.52 5.08 15.09
CA HIS A 199 -13.41 5.94 15.47
C HIS A 199 -12.22 5.75 14.52
N ILE A 200 -11.44 6.81 14.34
CA ILE A 200 -10.13 6.71 13.70
C ILE A 200 -9.09 6.53 14.81
N PHE A 201 -8.32 5.46 14.76
CA PHE A 201 -7.12 5.31 15.56
C PHE A 201 -5.94 5.84 14.76
N LEU A 202 -5.23 6.82 15.29
CA LEU A 202 -4.07 7.44 14.65
C LEU A 202 -2.81 7.11 15.46
N ASP A 203 -1.82 6.56 14.78
CA ASP A 203 -0.49 6.36 15.36
C ASP A 203 0.14 7.73 15.65
N THR A 204 0.34 8.04 16.92
CA THR A 204 0.94 9.33 17.33
C THR A 204 2.44 9.24 17.55
N SER A 205 3.04 8.06 17.34
CA SER A 205 4.49 7.87 17.40
C SER A 205 5.21 8.27 16.10
N ILE A 206 4.47 8.38 14.98
CA ILE A 206 5.02 8.82 13.69
C ILE A 206 5.18 10.35 13.63
N SER A 207 5.89 10.83 12.61
CA SER A 207 6.10 12.27 12.45
C SER A 207 4.76 12.99 12.19
N PRO A 208 4.58 14.26 12.61
CA PRO A 208 3.35 14.99 12.35
C PRO A 208 2.96 15.07 10.87
N LEU A 209 3.94 15.09 9.95
CA LEU A 209 3.68 15.09 8.50
C LEU A 209 3.17 13.73 8.00
N ASP A 210 3.70 12.63 8.56
CA ASP A 210 3.19 11.29 8.26
C ASP A 210 1.80 11.12 8.85
N ALA A 211 1.56 11.58 10.08
CA ALA A 211 0.24 11.58 10.72
C ALA A 211 -0.81 12.35 9.92
N VAL A 212 -0.43 13.43 9.23
CA VAL A 212 -1.34 14.14 8.31
C VAL A 212 -1.74 13.26 7.12
N ARG A 213 -0.78 12.57 6.48
CA ARG A 213 -1.09 11.64 5.38
C ARG A 213 -1.95 10.48 5.87
N THR A 214 -1.52 9.83 6.94
CA THR A 214 -2.24 8.71 7.52
C THR A 214 -3.67 9.09 7.90
N LEU A 215 -3.88 10.25 8.55
CA LEU A 215 -5.24 10.68 8.87
C LEU A 215 -6.09 10.92 7.61
N VAL A 216 -5.53 11.51 6.54
CA VAL A 216 -6.23 11.65 5.26
C VAL A 216 -6.66 10.30 4.70
N HIS A 217 -5.81 9.28 4.81
CA HIS A 217 -6.13 7.91 4.42
C HIS A 217 -7.29 7.34 5.26
N GLU A 218 -7.20 7.42 6.59
CA GLU A 218 -8.26 6.88 7.46
C GLU A 218 -9.60 7.59 7.28
N VAL A 219 -9.59 8.90 6.98
CA VAL A 219 -10.83 9.62 6.65
C VAL A 219 -11.47 9.07 5.37
N ASN A 220 -10.70 8.61 4.38
CA ASN A 220 -11.26 8.00 3.17
C ASN A 220 -12.06 6.71 3.49
N HIS A 221 -11.58 5.89 4.42
CA HIS A 221 -12.35 4.73 4.90
C HIS A 221 -13.63 5.16 5.60
N ALA A 222 -13.53 6.08 6.55
CA ALA A 222 -14.70 6.60 7.26
C ALA A 222 -15.74 7.24 6.31
N GLN A 223 -15.29 7.95 5.28
CA GLN A 223 -16.17 8.53 4.26
C GLN A 223 -16.85 7.46 3.41
N SER A 224 -16.11 6.42 3.03
CA SER A 224 -16.63 5.31 2.21
C SER A 224 -17.68 4.50 2.97
N ASP A 225 -17.43 4.25 4.26
CA ASP A 225 -18.36 3.58 5.17
C ASP A 225 -19.63 4.42 5.40
N ALA A 226 -19.47 5.71 5.74
CA ALA A 226 -20.60 6.63 5.93
C ALA A 226 -21.45 6.80 4.65
N ALA A 227 -20.85 6.66 3.47
CA ALA A 227 -21.55 6.70 2.19
C ALA A 227 -22.20 5.36 1.79
N GLY A 228 -21.93 4.27 2.51
CA GLY A 228 -22.34 2.92 2.16
C GLY A 228 -21.73 2.46 0.83
N THR A 229 -20.51 2.90 0.54
CA THR A 229 -19.76 2.54 -0.66
C THR A 229 -18.59 1.60 -0.40
N SER A 230 -18.24 1.36 0.87
CA SER A 230 -17.27 0.33 1.23
C SER A 230 -17.82 -1.06 0.85
N PRO A 231 -16.97 -1.96 0.32
CA PRO A 231 -17.36 -3.32 -0.01
C PRO A 231 -17.86 -4.08 1.23
N ASP A 232 -18.94 -4.86 1.07
CA ASP A 232 -19.50 -5.66 2.14
C ASP A 232 -19.06 -7.12 1.96
N VAL A 233 -18.14 -7.53 2.84
CA VAL A 233 -17.58 -8.88 2.83
C VAL A 233 -18.65 -9.97 2.88
N HIS A 234 -19.81 -9.73 3.50
CA HIS A 234 -20.88 -10.72 3.67
C HIS A 234 -21.84 -10.81 2.47
N THR A 235 -21.89 -9.79 1.62
CA THR A 235 -22.85 -9.74 0.50
C THR A 235 -22.22 -9.74 -0.87
N ASP A 236 -21.00 -9.22 -0.99
CA ASP A 236 -20.28 -9.15 -2.25
C ASP A 236 -19.66 -10.50 -2.60
N SER A 237 -19.47 -10.73 -3.90
CA SER A 237 -18.66 -11.87 -4.34
C SER A 237 -17.20 -11.65 -3.93
N ARG A 238 -16.43 -12.73 -3.77
CA ARG A 238 -15.00 -12.62 -3.43
C ARG A 238 -14.25 -11.64 -4.33
N ASP A 239 -14.45 -11.75 -5.65
CA ASP A 239 -13.77 -10.90 -6.63
C ASP A 239 -14.24 -9.43 -6.52
N ASP A 240 -15.55 -9.19 -6.34
CA ASP A 240 -16.09 -7.83 -6.21
C ASP A 240 -15.62 -7.18 -4.89
N TYR A 241 -15.55 -7.95 -3.80
CA TYR A 241 -15.04 -7.49 -2.51
C TYR A 241 -13.56 -7.10 -2.60
N VAL A 242 -12.71 -7.98 -3.13
CA VAL A 242 -11.27 -7.72 -3.27
C VAL A 242 -11.03 -6.52 -4.20
N ASP A 243 -11.67 -6.49 -5.38
CA ASP A 243 -11.51 -5.38 -6.34
C ASP A 243 -11.95 -4.04 -5.73
N GLY A 244 -13.08 -4.05 -5.01
CA GLY A 244 -13.62 -2.90 -4.30
C GLY A 244 -12.71 -2.40 -3.17
N MET A 245 -12.16 -3.31 -2.36
CA MET A 245 -11.26 -2.93 -1.26
C MET A 245 -9.98 -2.31 -1.81
N LEU A 246 -9.40 -2.89 -2.85
CA LEU A 246 -8.25 -2.30 -3.54
C LEU A 246 -8.56 -0.93 -4.14
N ASP A 247 -9.80 -0.69 -4.59
CA ASP A 247 -10.23 0.63 -5.13
C ASP A 247 -10.35 1.67 -4.01
N GLU A 248 -10.81 1.26 -2.84
CA GLU A 248 -10.88 2.10 -1.65
C GLU A 248 -9.48 2.48 -1.14
N GLU A 249 -8.57 1.51 -1.01
CA GLU A 249 -7.15 1.71 -0.67
C GLU A 249 -6.44 2.64 -1.68
N THR A 250 -6.66 2.40 -2.98
CA THR A 250 -6.11 3.26 -4.03
C THR A 250 -6.60 4.69 -3.89
N ARG A 251 -7.87 4.89 -3.52
CA ARG A 251 -8.43 6.22 -3.28
C ARG A 251 -7.78 6.88 -2.07
N GLY A 252 -7.60 6.16 -0.96
CA GLY A 252 -6.89 6.64 0.22
C GLY A 252 -5.49 7.17 -0.12
N VAL A 253 -4.68 6.35 -0.81
CA VAL A 253 -3.32 6.75 -1.23
C VAL A 253 -3.34 7.93 -2.20
N VAL A 254 -4.29 8.00 -3.14
CA VAL A 254 -4.41 9.16 -4.04
C VAL A 254 -4.76 10.43 -3.26
N GLU A 255 -5.65 10.35 -2.28
CA GLU A 255 -6.01 11.48 -1.42
C GLU A 255 -4.81 11.97 -0.60
N GLU A 256 -3.96 11.06 -0.09
CA GLU A 256 -2.68 11.41 0.55
C GLU A 256 -1.75 12.19 -0.39
N ILE A 257 -1.59 11.73 -1.63
CA ILE A 257 -0.73 12.37 -2.64
C ILE A 257 -1.23 13.77 -2.97
N LEU A 258 -2.55 13.93 -3.11
CA LEU A 258 -3.17 15.23 -3.37
C LEU A 258 -3.02 16.18 -2.17
N ALA A 259 -3.22 15.67 -0.95
CA ALA A 259 -3.02 16.45 0.28
C ALA A 259 -1.56 16.90 0.43
N ALA A 260 -0.60 16.00 0.18
CA ALA A 260 0.82 16.32 0.20
C ALA A 260 1.17 17.40 -0.83
N ARG A 261 0.60 17.33 -2.03
CA ARG A 261 0.81 18.35 -3.05
C ARG A 261 0.26 19.72 -2.65
N GLU A 262 -0.93 19.77 -2.06
CA GLU A 262 -1.50 21.02 -1.55
C GLU A 262 -0.63 21.63 -0.44
N LEU A 263 -0.02 20.79 0.41
CA LEU A 263 0.91 21.22 1.46
C LEU A 263 2.22 21.76 0.87
N GLU A 264 2.78 21.10 -0.15
CA GLU A 264 3.94 21.62 -0.89
C GLU A 264 3.66 22.98 -1.52
N ASP A 265 2.49 23.13 -2.16
CA ASP A 265 2.05 24.40 -2.75
C ASP A 265 1.85 25.50 -1.69
N ALA A 266 1.54 25.12 -0.43
CA ALA A 266 1.49 26.00 0.73
C ALA A 266 2.87 26.30 1.36
N GLY A 267 3.95 25.69 0.87
CA GLY A 267 5.31 25.88 1.33
C GLY A 267 5.76 24.93 2.45
N VAL A 268 4.99 23.87 2.72
CA VAL A 268 5.37 22.79 3.65
C VAL A 268 6.12 21.72 2.86
N SER A 269 7.34 21.38 3.28
CA SER A 269 8.12 20.32 2.63
C SER A 269 7.57 18.96 3.03
N MET A 270 6.99 18.22 2.08
CA MET A 270 6.49 16.86 2.30
C MET A 270 7.53 15.82 1.84
N PRO A 271 7.64 14.67 2.53
CA PRO A 271 8.40 13.54 2.01
C PRO A 271 7.73 12.99 0.73
N THR A 272 8.53 12.67 -0.28
CA THR A 272 8.05 12.02 -1.51
C THR A 272 8.15 10.50 -1.35
N ASN A 273 7.07 9.79 -1.64
CA ASN A 273 7.00 8.33 -1.66
C ASN A 273 6.96 7.82 -3.11
N VAL A 274 7.16 6.51 -3.29
CA VAL A 274 7.07 5.86 -4.62
C VAL A 274 5.70 6.08 -5.26
N SER A 275 4.64 6.19 -4.45
CA SER A 275 3.27 6.44 -4.87
C SER A 275 3.09 7.83 -5.48
N ASP A 276 3.69 8.86 -4.87
CA ASP A 276 3.66 10.24 -5.37
C ASP A 276 4.27 10.32 -6.77
N ASP A 277 5.49 9.80 -6.93
CA ASP A 277 6.21 9.80 -8.21
C ASP A 277 5.42 9.02 -9.27
N THR A 278 4.90 7.83 -8.90
CA THR A 278 4.12 6.97 -9.81
C THR A 278 2.85 7.67 -10.29
N TYR A 279 2.09 8.30 -9.38
CA TYR A 279 0.89 9.03 -9.71
C TYR A 279 1.19 10.21 -10.64
N TRP A 280 2.15 11.07 -10.27
CA TRP A 280 2.44 12.29 -11.01
C TRP A 280 3.09 12.00 -12.38
N ASP A 281 3.93 10.97 -12.50
CA ASP A 281 4.49 10.56 -13.78
C ASP A 281 3.41 10.12 -14.78
N ALA A 282 2.45 9.31 -14.32
CA ALA A 282 1.34 8.83 -15.14
C ALA A 282 0.37 9.96 -15.49
N HIS A 283 0.02 10.79 -14.51
CA HIS A 283 -0.81 11.98 -14.69
C HIS A 283 -0.20 12.94 -15.73
N ASP A 284 1.07 13.29 -15.57
CA ASP A 284 1.74 14.23 -16.46
C ASP A 284 1.99 13.63 -17.85
N ALA A 285 2.25 12.33 -17.94
CA ALA A 285 2.31 11.64 -19.23
C ALA A 285 0.99 11.73 -19.99
N ALA A 286 -0.15 11.56 -19.30
CA ALA A 286 -1.47 11.71 -19.89
C ALA A 286 -1.73 13.15 -20.37
N LEU A 287 -1.36 14.17 -19.57
CA LEU A 287 -1.46 15.57 -19.98
C LEU A 287 -0.59 15.89 -21.20
N ARG A 288 0.66 15.41 -21.22
CA ARG A 288 1.57 15.55 -22.38
C ARG A 288 1.02 14.89 -23.64
N ALA A 289 0.25 13.81 -23.48
CA ALA A 289 -0.45 13.14 -24.57
C ALA A 289 -1.74 13.84 -25.03
N GLY A 290 -2.09 15.01 -24.47
CA GLY A 290 -3.27 15.79 -24.82
C GLY A 290 -4.57 15.22 -24.25
N ARG A 291 -4.50 14.42 -23.18
CA ARG A 291 -5.69 13.95 -22.44
C ARG A 291 -6.31 15.09 -21.63
N SER A 292 -7.59 14.93 -21.28
CA SER A 292 -8.27 15.86 -20.37
C SER A 292 -7.74 15.73 -18.94
N ALA A 293 -7.99 16.73 -18.09
CA ALA A 293 -7.60 16.69 -16.68
C ALA A 293 -8.20 15.50 -15.92
N GLN A 294 -9.46 15.13 -16.21
CA GLN A 294 -10.05 13.92 -15.62
C GLN A 294 -9.29 12.66 -16.04
N GLN A 295 -9.04 12.50 -17.34
CA GLN A 295 -8.29 11.33 -17.84
C GLN A 295 -6.85 11.26 -17.31
N ALA A 296 -6.24 12.40 -16.97
CA ALA A 296 -4.93 12.42 -16.33
C ALA A 296 -5.01 11.95 -14.87
N ARG A 297 -6.04 12.37 -14.12
CA ARG A 297 -6.31 11.83 -12.79
C ARG A 297 -6.60 10.33 -12.82
N ASP A 298 -7.43 9.89 -13.77
CA ASP A 298 -7.74 8.47 -13.95
C ASP A 298 -6.46 7.66 -14.25
N ALA A 299 -5.52 8.23 -15.01
CA ALA A 299 -4.23 7.61 -15.29
C ALA A 299 -3.33 7.54 -14.04
N GLY A 300 -3.31 8.58 -13.22
CA GLY A 300 -2.61 8.59 -11.94
C GLY A 300 -3.19 7.54 -10.97
N PHE A 301 -4.52 7.52 -10.82
CA PHE A 301 -5.23 6.52 -10.00
C PHE A 301 -4.90 5.10 -10.45
N ALA A 302 -5.02 4.82 -11.76
CA ALA A 302 -4.69 3.49 -12.30
C ALA A 302 -3.22 3.10 -12.09
N ALA A 303 -2.30 4.07 -12.09
CA ALA A 303 -0.89 3.80 -11.82
C ALA A 303 -0.66 3.44 -10.34
N VAL A 304 -1.32 4.12 -9.40
CA VAL A 304 -1.31 3.75 -7.97
C VAL A 304 -1.94 2.38 -7.74
N ARG A 305 -3.10 2.09 -8.38
CA ARG A 305 -3.76 0.77 -8.29
C ARG A 305 -2.83 -0.38 -8.69
N ASN A 306 -1.99 -0.15 -9.71
CA ASN A 306 -1.02 -1.17 -10.14
C ASN A 306 0.04 -1.50 -9.07
N LEU A 307 0.35 -0.57 -8.15
CA LEU A 307 1.29 -0.83 -7.05
C LEU A 307 0.73 -1.82 -6.02
N PHE A 308 -0.60 -1.86 -5.86
CA PHE A 308 -1.24 -2.91 -5.07
C PHE A 308 -1.23 -4.25 -5.82
N LEU A 309 -1.62 -4.24 -7.09
CA LEU A 309 -1.72 -5.43 -7.95
C LEU A 309 -0.39 -6.13 -8.23
N ASP A 310 0.74 -5.42 -8.21
CA ASP A 310 2.05 -6.00 -8.46
C ASP A 310 2.80 -6.39 -7.17
N GLY A 311 2.16 -6.23 -6.01
CA GLY A 311 2.73 -6.51 -4.69
C GLY A 311 3.80 -5.50 -4.24
N THR A 312 3.89 -4.32 -4.88
CA THR A 312 4.74 -3.23 -4.37
C THR A 312 4.24 -2.75 -3.01
N PHE A 313 2.92 -2.66 -2.86
CA PHE A 313 2.28 -2.43 -1.57
C PHE A 313 1.91 -3.75 -0.92
N VAL A 314 2.29 -3.85 0.35
CA VAL A 314 1.98 -4.97 1.23
C VAL A 314 1.42 -4.41 2.53
N THR A 315 0.63 -5.22 3.23
CA THR A 315 0.11 -4.86 4.55
C THR A 315 1.27 -4.65 5.53
N SER A 316 1.14 -3.67 6.42
CA SER A 316 2.21 -3.34 7.38
C SER A 316 2.34 -4.36 8.52
N ASN A 317 1.27 -5.08 8.83
CA ASN A 317 1.20 -6.03 9.94
C ASN A 317 1.54 -7.46 9.52
N THR A 318 1.09 -7.93 8.35
CA THR A 318 1.33 -9.31 7.90
C THR A 318 2.37 -9.40 6.78
N GLY A 319 2.63 -8.31 6.06
CA GLY A 319 3.53 -8.30 4.90
C GLY A 319 2.93 -8.96 3.66
N ASP A 320 1.64 -9.28 3.68
CA ASP A 320 0.93 -9.91 2.58
C ASP A 320 0.63 -8.89 1.47
N ALA A 321 0.52 -9.38 0.23
CA ALA A 321 -0.06 -8.59 -0.84
C ALA A 321 -1.54 -8.29 -0.50
N TYR A 322 -2.01 -7.08 -0.82
CA TYR A 322 -3.36 -6.66 -0.41
C TYR A 322 -4.47 -7.50 -1.04
N ASP A 323 -4.28 -8.02 -2.25
CA ASP A 323 -5.25 -8.90 -2.90
C ASP A 323 -5.38 -10.26 -2.19
N ASP A 324 -4.26 -10.83 -1.75
CA ASP A 324 -4.24 -12.03 -0.91
C ASP A 324 -4.87 -11.74 0.47
N TYR A 325 -4.48 -10.63 1.13
CA TYR A 325 -5.01 -10.23 2.44
C TYR A 325 -6.54 -10.10 2.45
N TYR A 326 -7.11 -9.35 1.50
CA TYR A 326 -8.57 -9.22 1.40
C TYR A 326 -9.24 -10.51 0.92
N GLY A 327 -8.58 -11.28 0.07
CA GLY A 327 -9.04 -12.60 -0.35
C GLY A 327 -9.24 -13.53 0.85
N ASP A 328 -8.24 -13.63 1.70
CA ASP A 328 -8.25 -14.44 2.92
C ASP A 328 -9.28 -13.91 3.94
N ALA A 329 -9.43 -12.59 4.04
CA ALA A 329 -10.48 -11.97 4.86
C ALA A 329 -11.89 -12.38 4.39
N TRP A 330 -12.13 -12.45 3.08
CA TRP A 330 -13.40 -12.92 2.52
C TRP A 330 -13.60 -14.42 2.75
N ASP A 331 -12.57 -15.22 2.47
CA ASP A 331 -12.58 -16.68 2.58
C ASP A 331 -12.81 -17.14 4.04
N SER A 332 -12.30 -16.40 5.03
CA SER A 332 -12.52 -16.70 6.46
C SER A 332 -13.99 -16.54 6.92
N ARG A 333 -14.82 -15.86 6.14
CA ARG A 333 -16.23 -15.56 6.47
C ARG A 333 -17.25 -16.42 5.70
N HIS A 334 -16.81 -17.28 4.77
CA HIS A 334 -17.65 -18.06 3.84
C HIS A 334 -17.30 -19.55 3.81
#